data_AF-A0AAN1NQC0-F1
#
_entry.id   AF-A0AAN1NQC0-F1
#
_cell.length_a   1.000
_cell.length_b   1.000
_cell.length_c   1.000
_cell.angle_alpha   90.00
_cell.angle_beta   90.00
_cell.angle_gamma   90.00
#
_symmetry.space_group_name_H-M   'P 1'
#
loop_
_entity.id
_entity.type
_entity.pdbx_description
1 polymer ?
#
loop_
_entity_poly.entity_id
_entity_poly.type
_entity_poly.pdbx_seq_one_letter_code
_entity_poly.pdbx_strand_id
1 'polypeptide(L)'
;MMNKVYYDAQSAGFYLEGINSQIPSTAIEISTEDYKVLLSEQEKGMEITPNENGYPTLTAPPALTQQQEVLIAYSNRLSLMGKASDVIAPLQDAVDLGDSTPYEDALLKNWKQYRVALNRLDLSTAPDIQWPKIPG
;
A
#
# COMPACT_ATOMS: atom_id res chain seq x y z
N MET A 1 30.80 -5.78 -26.11
CA MET A 1 30.84 -4.41 -25.56
C MET A 1 29.64 -4.28 -24.64
N MET A 2 29.77 -3.61 -23.50
CA MET A 2 28.62 -3.28 -22.67
C MET A 2 27.87 -2.15 -23.38
N ASN A 3 26.58 -2.30 -23.62
CA ASN A 3 25.80 -1.24 -24.25
C ASN A 3 25.76 -0.03 -23.32
N LYS A 4 25.95 1.17 -23.87
CA LYS A 4 25.88 2.40 -23.08
C LYS A 4 24.47 2.61 -22.53
N VAL A 5 24.41 3.12 -21.30
CA VAL A 5 23.17 3.47 -20.62
C VAL A 5 23.07 4.97 -20.52
N TYR A 6 21.91 5.51 -20.84
CA TYR A 6 21.60 6.92 -20.73
C TYR A 6 20.38 7.12 -19.84
N TYR A 7 20.35 8.22 -19.11
CA TYR A 7 19.22 8.64 -18.29
C TYR A 7 18.75 10.02 -18.73
N ASP A 8 17.44 10.17 -18.94
CA ASP A 8 16.83 11.45 -19.27
C ASP A 8 16.01 11.96 -18.09
N ALA A 9 16.42 13.10 -17.52
CA ALA A 9 15.78 13.69 -16.35
C ALA A 9 14.35 14.18 -16.62
N GLN A 10 13.99 14.52 -17.87
CA GLN A 10 12.65 15.01 -18.20
C GLN A 10 11.60 13.90 -18.18
N SER A 11 11.96 12.73 -18.71
CA SER A 11 11.11 11.54 -18.70
C SER A 11 11.32 10.65 -17.48
N ALA A 12 12.32 10.94 -16.64
CA ALA A 12 12.82 10.06 -15.59
C ALA A 12 13.06 8.62 -16.11
N GLY A 13 13.57 8.52 -17.35
CA GLY A 13 13.64 7.28 -18.10
C GLY A 13 15.07 6.86 -18.45
N PHE A 14 15.30 5.54 -18.51
CA PHE A 14 16.55 4.96 -19.01
C PHE A 14 16.46 4.58 -20.48
N TYR A 15 17.55 4.81 -21.21
CA TYR A 15 17.70 4.50 -22.63
C TYR A 15 18.99 3.72 -22.83
N LEU A 16 18.90 2.58 -23.51
CA LEU A 16 20.00 1.66 -23.73
C LEU A 16 20.41 1.71 -25.21
N GLU A 17 21.69 1.95 -25.45
CA GLU A 17 22.25 1.91 -26.80
C GLU A 17 22.01 0.52 -27.44
N GLY A 18 21.57 0.51 -28.70
CA GLY A 18 21.23 -0.73 -29.42
C GLY A 18 19.88 -1.36 -29.06
N ILE A 19 19.20 -0.87 -28.02
CA ILE A 19 17.81 -1.25 -27.71
C ILE A 19 16.87 -0.11 -28.08
N ASN A 20 17.16 1.10 -27.63
CA ASN A 20 16.39 2.29 -27.96
C ASN A 20 16.89 2.88 -29.27
N SER A 21 16.04 2.92 -30.30
CA SER A 21 16.38 3.50 -31.61
C SER A 21 16.51 5.03 -31.58
N GLN A 22 15.96 5.67 -30.55
CA GLN A 22 16.09 7.10 -30.28
C GLN A 22 16.45 7.30 -28.82
N ILE A 23 17.48 8.09 -28.59
CA ILE A 23 17.93 8.53 -27.26
C ILE A 23 17.75 10.05 -27.24
N PRO A 24 17.03 10.61 -26.26
CA PRO A 24 16.87 12.06 -26.14
C PRO A 24 18.23 12.76 -26.10
N SER A 25 18.36 13.90 -26.78
CA SER A 25 19.60 14.70 -26.72
C SER A 25 19.87 15.29 -25.33
N THR A 26 18.85 15.29 -24.47
CA THR A 26 18.89 15.71 -23.07
C THR A 26 19.32 14.59 -22.13
N ALA A 27 19.44 13.35 -22.62
CA ALA A 27 19.86 12.21 -21.83
C ALA A 27 21.37 12.26 -21.57
N ILE A 28 21.76 11.94 -20.34
CA ILE A 28 23.15 11.87 -19.91
C ILE A 28 23.60 10.41 -19.82
N GLU A 29 24.84 10.12 -20.19
CA GLU A 29 25.41 8.77 -20.06
C GLU A 29 25.66 8.47 -18.56
N ILE A 30 25.26 7.27 -18.11
CA ILE A 30 25.51 6.76 -16.75
C ILE A 30 26.25 5.43 -16.82
N SER A 31 26.90 5.02 -15.73
CA SER A 31 27.55 3.72 -15.69
C SER A 31 26.52 2.57 -15.69
N THR A 32 26.92 1.42 -16.24
CA THR A 32 26.05 0.23 -16.21
C THR A 32 25.88 -0.31 -14.79
N GLU A 33 26.88 -0.10 -13.93
CA GLU A 33 26.85 -0.44 -12.51
C GLU A 33 25.81 0.41 -11.77
N ASP A 34 25.81 1.74 -11.96
CA ASP A 34 24.80 2.63 -11.36
C ASP A 34 23.40 2.25 -11.82
N TYR A 35 23.22 2.00 -13.13
CA TYR A 35 21.95 1.53 -13.68
C TYR A 35 21.44 0.27 -12.98
N LYS A 36 22.30 -0.74 -12.78
CA LYS A 36 21.93 -1.98 -12.09
C LYS A 36 21.57 -1.75 -10.63
N VAL A 37 22.32 -0.90 -9.92
CA VAL A 37 22.03 -0.54 -8.53
C VAL A 37 20.67 0.14 -8.45
N LEU A 38 20.43 1.16 -9.28
CA LEU A 38 19.18 1.91 -9.34
C LEU A 38 17.98 0.98 -9.58
N LEU A 39 18.07 0.07 -10.55
CA LEU A 39 17.01 -0.92 -10.80
C LEU A 39 16.79 -1.84 -9.60
N SER A 40 17.86 -2.34 -8.97
CA SER A 40 17.75 -3.24 -7.82
C SER A 40 17.11 -2.58 -6.59
N GLU A 41 17.31 -1.26 -6.42
CA GLU A 41 16.71 -0.49 -5.32
C GLU A 41 15.28 -0.04 -5.67
N GLN A 42 14.99 0.22 -6.94
CA GLN A 42 13.62 0.44 -7.41
C GLN A 42 12.74 -0.80 -7.18
N GLU A 43 13.27 -2.01 -7.40
CA GLU A 43 12.59 -3.27 -7.06
C GLU A 43 12.28 -3.41 -5.55
N LYS A 44 13.00 -2.67 -4.68
CA LYS A 44 12.75 -2.61 -3.24
C LYS A 44 11.77 -1.50 -2.84
N GLY A 45 11.19 -0.80 -3.81
CA GLY A 45 10.16 0.22 -3.62
C GLY A 45 10.68 1.66 -3.53
N MET A 46 11.97 1.89 -3.82
CA MET A 46 12.49 3.26 -4.01
C MET A 46 12.03 3.82 -5.35
N GLU A 47 11.94 5.13 -5.44
CA GLU A 47 11.74 5.83 -6.71
C GLU A 47 13.07 6.35 -7.25
N ILE A 48 13.24 6.25 -8.57
CA ILE A 48 14.38 6.85 -9.26
C ILE A 48 13.94 8.22 -9.74
N THR A 49 14.53 9.27 -9.18
CA THR A 49 14.23 10.66 -9.51
C THR A 49 15.50 11.39 -9.96
N PRO A 50 15.40 12.41 -10.82
CA PRO A 50 16.56 13.22 -11.16
C PRO A 50 16.98 14.11 -9.98
N ASN A 51 18.27 14.17 -9.68
CA ASN A 51 18.83 15.18 -8.79
C ASN A 51 18.98 16.55 -9.50
N GLU A 52 19.49 17.55 -8.79
CA GLU A 52 19.70 18.92 -9.31
C GLU A 52 20.60 18.98 -10.56
N ASN A 53 21.46 17.99 -10.76
CA ASN A 53 22.37 17.89 -11.91
C ASN A 53 21.81 17.00 -13.04
N GLY A 54 20.57 16.51 -12.92
CA GLY A 54 19.93 15.63 -13.91
C GLY A 54 20.35 14.16 -13.84
N TYR A 55 21.14 13.76 -12.84
CA TYR A 55 21.51 12.36 -12.63
C TYR A 55 20.43 11.61 -11.85
N PRO A 56 20.22 10.32 -12.13
CA PRO A 56 19.27 9.52 -11.39
C PRO A 56 19.77 9.31 -9.96
N THR A 57 18.89 9.52 -8.99
CA THR A 57 19.11 9.24 -7.57
C THR A 57 17.94 8.44 -7.02
N LEU A 58 18.17 7.72 -5.92
CA LEU A 58 17.12 6.99 -5.22
C LEU A 58 16.49 7.92 -4.18
N THR A 59 15.17 8.01 -4.22
CA THR A 59 14.36 8.68 -3.22
C THR A 59 13.32 7.71 -2.68
N ALA A 60 12.93 7.89 -1.42
CA ALA A 60 11.74 7.20 -0.93
C ALA A 60 10.53 7.66 -1.76
N PRO A 61 9.55 6.78 -2.00
CA PRO A 61 8.30 7.20 -2.62
C PRO A 61 7.66 8.31 -1.78
N PRO A 62 6.94 9.25 -2.42
CA PRO A 62 6.26 10.30 -1.68
C PRO A 62 5.31 9.67 -0.66
N ALA A 63 5.31 10.24 0.55
CA ALA A 63 4.32 9.86 1.54
C ALA A 63 2.91 10.09 0.98
N LEU A 64 1.97 9.23 1.37
CA LEU A 64 0.58 9.41 0.99
C LEU A 64 0.06 10.74 1.53
N THR A 65 -0.83 11.37 0.77
CA THR A 65 -1.58 12.53 1.27
C THR A 65 -2.56 12.08 2.34
N GLN A 66 -2.89 13.00 3.27
CA GLN A 66 -3.93 12.76 4.28
C GLN A 66 -5.22 12.21 3.67
N GLN A 67 -5.64 12.75 2.54
CA GLN A 67 -6.86 12.30 1.86
C GLN A 67 -6.75 10.84 1.37
N GLN A 68 -5.60 10.44 0.82
CA GLN A 68 -5.36 9.06 0.40
C GLN A 68 -5.35 8.10 1.61
N GLU A 69 -4.72 8.49 2.71
CA GLU A 69 -4.70 7.69 3.94
C GLU A 69 -6.10 7.49 4.53
N VAL A 70 -6.92 8.55 4.54
CA VAL A 70 -8.33 8.49 4.97
C VAL A 70 -9.13 7.54 4.07
N LEU A 71 -8.93 7.57 2.75
CA LEU A 71 -9.60 6.67 1.81
C LEU A 71 -9.20 5.20 2.03
N ILE A 72 -7.91 4.94 2.27
CA ILE A 72 -7.40 3.61 2.61
C ILE A 72 -8.01 3.13 3.93
N ALA A 73 -8.04 3.98 4.96
CA ALA A 73 -8.65 3.67 6.24
C ALA A 73 -10.15 3.36 6.10
N TYR A 74 -10.87 4.11 5.26
CA TYR A 74 -12.27 3.84 4.97
C TYR A 74 -12.48 2.47 4.33
N SER A 75 -11.68 2.12 3.32
CA SER A 75 -11.71 0.80 2.68
C SER A 75 -11.42 -0.32 3.68
N ASN A 76 -10.41 -0.15 4.54
CA ASN A 76 -10.06 -1.10 5.58
C ASN A 76 -11.21 -1.30 6.57
N ARG A 77 -11.86 -0.22 7.01
CA ARG A 77 -13.03 -0.31 7.89
C ARG A 77 -14.15 -1.12 7.25
N LEU A 78 -14.47 -0.89 5.97
CA LEU A 78 -15.49 -1.65 5.26
C LEU A 78 -15.13 -3.14 5.16
N SER A 79 -13.88 -3.47 4.85
CA SER A 79 -13.40 -4.86 4.80
C SER A 79 -13.56 -5.56 6.16
N LEU A 80 -13.17 -4.90 7.26
CA LEU A 80 -13.30 -5.44 8.60
C LEU A 80 -14.77 -5.58 9.05
N MET A 81 -15.64 -4.64 8.66
CA MET A 81 -17.09 -4.74 8.90
C MET A 81 -17.72 -5.91 8.13
N GLY A 82 -17.27 -6.17 6.90
CA GLY A 82 -17.68 -7.34 6.12
C GLY A 82 -17.31 -8.64 6.84
N LYS A 83 -16.02 -8.82 7.17
CA LYS A 83 -15.54 -9.99 7.92
C LYS A 83 -16.29 -10.21 9.24
N ALA A 84 -16.54 -9.14 9.99
CA ALA A 84 -17.31 -9.23 11.23
C ALA A 84 -18.76 -9.68 10.95
N SER A 85 -19.36 -9.24 9.86
CA SER A 85 -20.73 -9.64 9.49
C SER A 85 -20.78 -11.11 9.07
N ASP A 86 -19.76 -11.60 8.36
CA ASP A 86 -19.65 -13.01 7.97
C ASP A 86 -19.52 -13.95 9.18
N VAL A 87 -18.83 -13.52 10.24
CA VAL A 87 -18.73 -14.29 11.51
C VAL A 87 -20.01 -14.17 12.34
N ILE A 88 -20.63 -12.98 12.37
CA ILE A 88 -21.86 -12.75 13.13
C ILE A 88 -23.03 -13.57 12.59
N ALA A 89 -23.14 -13.75 11.27
CA ALA A 89 -24.29 -14.43 10.66
C ALA A 89 -24.55 -15.83 11.23
N PRO A 90 -23.62 -16.81 11.17
CA PRO A 90 -23.87 -18.16 11.72
C PRO A 90 -24.06 -18.17 13.25
N LEU A 91 -23.37 -17.29 13.97
CA LEU A 91 -23.54 -17.16 15.43
C LEU A 91 -24.93 -16.64 15.78
N GLN A 92 -25.46 -15.71 14.97
CA GLN A 92 -26.82 -15.21 15.13
C GLN A 92 -27.85 -16.28 14.79
N ASP A 93 -27.61 -17.06 13.73
CA ASP A 93 -28.49 -18.19 13.37
C ASP A 93 -28.59 -19.20 14.53
N ALA A 94 -27.48 -19.55 15.17
CA ALA A 94 -27.47 -20.45 16.33
C ALA A 94 -28.29 -19.89 17.51
N VAL A 95 -28.19 -18.59 17.78
CA VAL A 95 -29.00 -17.92 18.82
C VAL A 95 -30.48 -17.92 18.44
N ASP A 96 -30.81 -17.61 17.19
CA ASP A 96 -32.18 -17.51 16.71
C ASP A 96 -32.88 -18.87 16.68
N LEU A 97 -32.13 -19.96 16.43
CA LEU A 97 -32.60 -21.34 16.51
C LEU A 97 -32.67 -21.89 17.94
N GLY A 98 -32.06 -21.19 18.91
CA GLY A 98 -31.98 -21.66 20.29
C GLY A 98 -30.94 -22.77 20.53
N ASP A 99 -30.01 -22.94 19.58
CA ASP A 99 -28.96 -23.98 19.59
C ASP A 99 -27.58 -23.42 19.99
N SER A 100 -27.49 -22.13 20.35
CA SER A 100 -26.22 -21.50 20.71
C SER A 100 -25.63 -22.05 22.02
N THR A 101 -24.31 -22.15 22.04
CA THR A 101 -23.53 -22.43 23.25
C THR A 101 -23.18 -21.14 24.00
N PRO A 102 -22.90 -21.21 25.32
CA PRO A 102 -22.43 -20.03 26.06
C PRO A 102 -21.16 -19.39 25.49
N TYR A 103 -20.32 -20.18 24.80
CA TYR A 103 -19.15 -19.68 24.09
C TYR A 103 -19.54 -18.87 22.85
N GLU A 104 -20.45 -19.38 22.03
CA GLU A 104 -20.95 -18.68 20.84
C GLU A 104 -21.68 -17.38 21.20
N ASP A 105 -22.46 -17.36 22.29
CA ASP A 105 -23.12 -16.15 22.79
C ASP A 105 -22.10 -15.05 23.16
N ALA A 106 -21.02 -15.45 23.86
CA ALA A 106 -19.94 -14.53 24.22
C ALA A 106 -19.20 -14.03 22.98
N LEU A 107 -18.92 -14.93 22.03
CA LEU A 107 -18.25 -14.59 20.77
C LEU A 107 -19.12 -13.63 19.93
N LEU A 108 -20.41 -13.90 19.79
CA LEU A 108 -21.37 -13.05 19.09
C LEU A 108 -21.41 -11.65 19.68
N LYS A 109 -21.44 -11.54 21.01
CA LYS A 109 -21.39 -10.25 21.72
C LYS A 109 -20.10 -9.49 21.40
N ASN A 110 -18.95 -10.16 21.48
CA ASN A 110 -17.65 -9.56 21.19
C ASN A 110 -17.57 -9.05 19.74
N TRP A 111 -18.05 -9.83 18.76
CA TRP A 111 -18.09 -9.41 17.36
C TRP A 111 -19.04 -8.24 17.10
N LYS A 112 -20.21 -8.22 17.74
CA LYS A 112 -21.12 -7.07 17.66
C LYS A 112 -20.48 -5.80 18.24
N GLN A 113 -19.81 -5.91 19.39
CA GLN A 113 -19.08 -4.80 19.99
C GLN A 113 -17.93 -4.32 19.08
N TYR A 114 -17.18 -5.24 18.49
CA TYR A 114 -16.12 -4.94 17.52
C TYR A 114 -16.67 -4.18 16.31
N ARG A 115 -17.77 -4.63 15.71
CA ARG A 115 -18.41 -3.95 14.56
C ARG A 115 -18.89 -2.54 14.92
N VAL A 116 -19.42 -2.35 16.13
CA VAL A 116 -19.79 -1.02 16.64
C VAL A 116 -18.57 -0.14 16.85
N ALA A 117 -17.47 -0.68 17.40
CA ALA A 117 -16.23 0.05 17.60
C ALA A 117 -15.63 0.52 16.26
N LEU A 118 -15.60 -0.36 15.25
CA LEU A 118 -15.18 -0.01 13.89
C LEU A 118 -15.99 1.15 13.32
N ASN A 119 -17.33 1.08 13.42
CA ASN A 119 -18.21 2.11 12.86
C ASN A 119 -17.99 3.49 13.51
N ARG A 120 -17.50 3.53 14.74
CA ARG A 120 -17.25 4.76 15.52
C ARG A 120 -15.85 5.34 15.34
N LEU A 121 -14.96 4.67 14.61
CA LEU A 121 -13.61 5.19 14.35
C LEU A 121 -13.68 6.54 13.63
N ASP A 122 -12.90 7.49 14.13
CA ASP A 122 -12.56 8.70 13.40
C ASP A 122 -11.45 8.37 12.41
N LEU A 123 -11.77 8.39 11.13
CA LEU A 123 -10.83 8.06 10.06
C LEU A 123 -9.99 9.27 9.63
N SER A 124 -10.34 10.48 10.08
CA SER A 124 -9.61 11.71 9.73
C SER A 124 -8.20 11.74 10.31
N THR A 125 -7.93 10.93 11.33
CA THR A 125 -6.62 10.79 12.00
C THR A 125 -5.71 9.75 11.35
N ALA A 126 -6.03 9.25 10.16
CA ALA A 126 -5.15 8.35 9.42
C ALA A 126 -3.75 8.98 9.25
N PRO A 127 -2.65 8.19 9.31
CA PRO A 127 -2.62 6.74 9.50
C PRO A 127 -2.72 6.32 10.99
N ASP A 128 -2.70 7.27 11.92
CA ASP A 128 -2.66 7.09 13.38
C ASP A 128 -4.01 6.70 14.00
N ILE A 129 -4.66 5.67 13.45
CA ILE A 129 -5.95 5.17 13.91
C ILE A 129 -5.73 4.00 14.88
N GLN A 130 -6.35 4.07 16.05
CA GLN A 130 -6.37 2.97 17.02
C GLN A 130 -7.46 1.96 16.65
N TRP A 131 -7.13 1.01 15.79
CA TRP A 131 -8.05 -0.05 15.37
C TRP A 131 -8.42 -0.98 16.53
N PRO A 132 -9.71 -1.33 16.71
CA PRO A 132 -10.10 -2.31 17.72
C PRO A 132 -9.46 -3.68 17.41
N LYS A 133 -9.18 -4.45 18.47
CA LYS A 133 -8.64 -5.82 18.31
C LYS A 133 -9.73 -6.74 17.78
N ILE A 134 -9.36 -7.61 16.84
CA ILE A 134 -10.24 -8.65 16.31
C ILE A 134 -10.58 -9.64 17.44
N PRO A 135 -11.87 -9.98 17.65
CA PRO A 135 -12.26 -11.03 18.59
C PRO A 135 -11.76 -12.42 18.15
N GLY A 136 -11.45 -13.28 19.11
CA GLY A 136 -11.10 -14.69 18.90
C GLY A 136 -11.98 -15.63 19.70
#